data_AF-A0A4Y9YG66-F1
#
_entry.id   AF-A0A4Y9YG66-F1
#
_cell.length_a   1.000
_cell.length_b   1.000
_cell.length_c   1.000
_cell.angle_alpha   90.00
_cell.angle_beta   90.00
_cell.angle_gamma   90.00
#
_symmetry.space_group_name_H-M   'P 1'
#
loop_
_entity.id
_entity.type
_entity.pdbx_description
1 polymer ?
#
loop_
_entity_poly.entity_id
_entity_poly.type
_entity_poly.pdbx_seq_one_letter_code
_entity_poly.pdbx_strand_id
1 'polypeptide(L)'
;MASDNPSPEDKLRYDAAKKELLQALSKRRNVDRSLAQLEVQIYNLEASYLTDTAAHSGGNIIHGFEGYLKNPTGGRKKYEIHDGDRMFSTSSTTFKKSLELSGEGEESGVGEDNSRMSTPGLTTVIVPPAPRAQELTAAQQKKNRDREYQRKKRANARATATPMSEDDSHSVTSSGRRPTKRARLADDD
;
A
#
# COMPACT_ATOMS: atom_id res chain seq x y z
N MET A 1 5.71 24.65 51.98
CA MET A 1 5.28 23.89 50.79
C MET A 1 3.80 24.15 50.62
N ALA A 2 3.42 25.12 49.78
CA ALA A 2 2.01 25.39 49.54
C ALA A 2 1.43 24.16 48.83
N SER A 3 0.45 23.51 49.45
CA SER A 3 -0.33 22.45 48.82
C SER A 3 -1.10 23.08 47.67
N ASP A 4 -0.64 22.82 46.44
CA ASP A 4 -1.27 23.25 45.20
C ASP A 4 -2.54 22.41 44.98
N ASN A 5 -3.52 22.66 45.84
CA ASN A 5 -4.82 22.01 45.77
C ASN A 5 -5.58 22.62 44.59
N PRO A 6 -6.10 21.79 43.66
CA PRO A 6 -6.77 22.29 42.47
C PRO A 6 -7.95 23.18 42.87
N SER A 7 -7.97 24.39 42.29
CA SER A 7 -9.02 25.37 42.49
C SER A 7 -10.38 24.76 42.12
N PRO A 8 -11.50 25.20 42.73
CA PRO A 8 -12.84 24.83 42.26
C PRO A 8 -13.04 25.06 40.75
N GLU A 9 -12.38 26.09 40.19
CA GLU A 9 -12.39 26.36 38.75
C GLU A 9 -11.63 25.30 37.95
N ASP A 10 -10.50 24.79 38.46
CA ASP A 10 -9.73 23.73 37.81
C ASP A 10 -10.52 22.41 37.78
N LYS A 11 -11.24 22.11 38.86
CA LYS A 11 -12.13 20.95 38.92
C LYS A 11 -13.26 21.07 37.91
N LEU A 12 -13.88 22.25 37.80
CA LEU A 12 -14.94 22.51 36.82
C LEU A 12 -14.44 22.36 35.38
N ARG A 13 -13.24 22.90 35.09
CA ARG A 13 -12.57 22.75 33.79
C ARG A 13 -12.28 21.29 33.45
N TYR A 14 -11.77 20.53 34.42
CA TYR A 14 -11.49 19.11 34.26
C TYR A 14 -12.77 18.32 33.99
N ASP A 15 -13.85 18.57 34.74
CA ASP A 15 -15.12 17.88 34.54
C ASP A 15 -15.77 18.22 33.19
N ALA A 16 -15.65 19.47 32.74
CA ALA A 16 -16.09 19.89 31.40
C ALA A 16 -15.29 19.17 30.30
N ALA A 17 -13.96 19.16 30.40
CA ALA A 17 -13.09 18.46 29.43
C ALA A 17 -13.34 16.95 29.42
N LYS A 18 -13.57 16.34 30.59
CA LYS A 18 -13.93 14.92 30.71
C LYS A 18 -15.26 14.62 30.01
N LYS A 19 -16.27 15.47 30.19
CA LYS A 19 -17.57 15.33 29.53
C LYS A 19 -17.45 15.46 28.00
N GLU A 20 -16.69 16.44 27.54
CA GLU A 20 -16.41 16.64 26.11
C GLU A 20 -15.70 15.43 25.50
N LEU A 21 -14.69 14.89 26.19
CA LEU A 21 -13.97 13.70 25.74
C LEU A 21 -14.90 12.49 25.59
N LEU A 22 -15.78 12.24 26.56
CA LEU A 22 -16.75 11.14 26.48
C LEU A 22 -17.71 11.30 25.29
N GLN A 23 -18.17 12.53 25.03
CA GLN A 23 -19.01 12.83 23.88
C GLN A 23 -18.25 12.62 22.57
N ALA A 24 -16.99 13.06 22.48
CA ALA A 24 -16.14 12.88 21.32
C ALA A 24 -15.85 11.41 21.02
N LEU A 25 -15.59 10.59 22.06
CA LEU A 25 -15.40 9.15 21.91
C LEU A 25 -16.65 8.43 21.40
N SER A 26 -17.83 8.81 21.92
CA SER A 26 -19.11 8.27 21.43
C SER A 26 -19.36 8.65 19.97
N LYS A 27 -19.10 9.91 19.61
CA LYS A 27 -19.22 10.41 18.23
C LYS A 27 -18.27 9.66 17.30
N ARG A 28 -17.00 9.50 17.70
CA ARG A 28 -16.00 8.74 16.92
C ARG A 28 -16.50 7.31 16.65
N ARG A 29 -16.96 6.61 17.68
CA ARG A 29 -17.49 5.24 17.53
C ARG A 29 -18.67 5.16 16.56
N ASN A 30 -19.55 6.16 16.57
CA ASN A 30 -20.69 6.19 15.65
C ASN A 30 -20.27 6.47 14.21
N VAL A 31 -19.30 7.36 14.01
CA VAL A 31 -18.72 7.63 12.68
C VAL A 31 -18.01 6.40 12.15
N ASP A 32 -17.18 5.73 12.96
CA ASP A 32 -16.47 4.51 12.57
C ASP A 32 -17.44 3.40 12.14
N ARG A 33 -18.54 3.23 12.88
CA ARG A 33 -19.60 2.26 12.52
C ARG A 33 -20.28 2.63 11.20
N SER A 34 -20.62 3.91 11.02
CA SER A 34 -21.26 4.38 9.78
C SER A 34 -20.32 4.23 8.58
N LEU A 35 -19.03 4.48 8.76
CA LEU A 35 -18.03 4.30 7.72
C LEU A 35 -17.95 2.84 7.28
N ALA A 36 -17.85 1.90 8.23
CA ALA A 36 -17.80 0.48 7.91
C ALA A 36 -19.05 0.00 7.15
N GLN A 37 -20.23 0.47 7.55
CA GLN A 37 -21.49 0.18 6.86
C GLN A 37 -21.50 0.71 5.42
N LEU A 38 -21.01 1.93 5.20
CA LEU A 38 -20.94 2.52 3.86
C LEU A 38 -19.95 1.78 2.95
N GLU A 39 -18.79 1.39 3.47
CA GLU A 39 -17.78 0.65 2.70
C GLU A 39 -18.30 -0.71 2.24
N VAL A 40 -19.03 -1.41 3.12
CA VAL A 40 -19.73 -2.66 2.79
C VAL A 40 -20.81 -2.42 1.73
N GLN A 41 -21.60 -1.37 1.89
CA GLN A 41 -22.64 -1.02 0.92
C GLN A 41 -22.04 -0.73 -0.46
N ILE A 42 -20.94 0.01 -0.52
CA ILE A 42 -20.22 0.30 -1.76
C ILE A 42 -19.78 -0.99 -2.43
N TYR A 43 -19.18 -1.92 -1.69
CA TYR A 43 -18.73 -3.21 -2.22
C TYR A 43 -19.85 -4.04 -2.85
N ASN A 44 -21.00 -4.08 -2.18
CA ASN A 44 -22.17 -4.82 -2.64
C ASN A 44 -22.80 -4.16 -3.88
N LEU A 45 -22.86 -2.83 -3.91
CA LEU A 45 -23.33 -2.06 -5.06
C LEU A 45 -22.41 -2.22 -6.26
N GLU A 46 -21.09 -2.20 -6.06
CA GLU A 46 -20.12 -2.48 -7.11
C GLU A 46 -20.32 -3.87 -7.70
N ALA A 47 -20.53 -4.88 -6.85
CA ALA A 47 -20.75 -6.25 -7.31
C ALA A 47 -21.97 -6.30 -8.24
N SER A 48 -23.11 -5.77 -7.79
CA SER A 48 -24.33 -5.69 -8.60
C SER A 48 -24.12 -4.92 -9.90
N TYR A 49 -23.48 -3.75 -9.83
CA TYR A 49 -23.26 -2.91 -10.99
C TYR A 49 -22.39 -3.61 -12.04
N LEU A 50 -21.29 -4.25 -11.63
CA LEU A 50 -20.38 -4.94 -12.55
C LEU A 50 -21.05 -6.18 -13.15
N THR A 51 -21.80 -6.95 -12.37
CA THR A 51 -22.54 -8.11 -12.91
C THR A 51 -23.61 -7.69 -13.91
N ASP A 52 -24.38 -6.65 -13.58
CA ASP A 52 -25.48 -6.19 -14.41
C ASP A 52 -24.94 -5.58 -15.69
N THR A 53 -23.97 -4.67 -15.59
CA THR A 53 -23.39 -4.01 -16.76
C THR A 53 -22.61 -4.96 -17.65
N ALA A 54 -21.98 -5.99 -17.10
CA ALA A 54 -21.32 -6.99 -17.93
C ALA A 54 -22.28 -7.80 -18.80
N ALA A 55 -23.54 -7.97 -18.38
CA ALA A 55 -24.58 -8.59 -19.21
C ALA A 55 -25.02 -7.68 -20.37
N HIS A 56 -24.84 -6.37 -20.24
CA HIS A 56 -25.22 -5.37 -21.23
C HIS A 56 -23.97 -4.94 -22.00
N SER A 57 -23.78 -5.46 -23.21
CA SER A 57 -22.63 -5.20 -24.09
C SER A 57 -22.36 -3.71 -24.45
N GLY A 58 -23.09 -2.76 -23.88
CA GLY A 58 -22.91 -1.31 -24.03
C GLY A 58 -21.77 -0.71 -23.21
N GLY A 59 -21.21 -1.45 -22.25
CA GLY A 59 -20.05 -1.00 -21.45
C GLY A 59 -20.42 -0.43 -20.09
N ASN A 60 -19.41 0.01 -19.33
CA ASN A 60 -19.57 0.51 -17.95
C ASN A 60 -18.52 1.58 -17.60
N ILE A 61 -18.60 2.17 -16.40
CA ILE A 61 -17.69 3.25 -15.99
C ILE A 61 -16.22 2.81 -15.88
N ILE A 62 -15.96 1.51 -15.72
CA ILE A 62 -14.60 0.97 -15.59
C ILE A 62 -13.98 0.75 -16.98
N HIS A 63 -14.73 0.16 -17.90
CA HIS A 63 -14.25 -0.25 -19.23
C HIS A 63 -14.62 0.72 -20.36
N GLY A 64 -15.42 1.74 -20.06
CA GLY A 64 -15.92 2.70 -21.03
C GLY A 64 -17.21 2.24 -21.73
N PHE A 65 -17.80 3.16 -22.50
CA PHE A 65 -19.12 3.01 -23.13
C PHE A 65 -19.07 2.87 -24.67
N GLU A 66 -17.90 2.52 -25.21
CA GLU A 66 -17.72 2.38 -26.67
C GLU A 66 -18.59 1.28 -27.28
N GLY A 67 -19.06 0.33 -26.46
CA GLY A 67 -19.95 -0.76 -26.88
C GLY A 67 -21.30 -0.29 -27.42
N TYR A 68 -21.79 0.89 -27.04
CA TYR A 68 -23.03 1.44 -27.61
C TYR A 68 -22.91 1.84 -29.08
N LEU A 69 -21.68 2.12 -29.56
CA LEU A 69 -21.42 2.51 -30.94
C LEU A 69 -21.21 1.30 -31.87
N LYS A 70 -20.91 0.14 -31.30
CA LYS A 70 -20.60 -1.09 -32.04
C LYS A 70 -21.68 -2.12 -31.73
N ASN A 71 -22.61 -2.36 -32.67
CA ASN A 71 -23.66 -3.38 -32.51
C ASN A 71 -23.01 -4.74 -32.17
N PRO A 72 -23.08 -5.22 -30.91
CA PRO A 72 -22.23 -6.31 -30.48
C PRO A 72 -22.83 -7.62 -30.95
N THR A 73 -22.31 -8.13 -32.07
CA THR A 73 -22.60 -9.47 -32.58
C THR A 73 -21.82 -10.51 -31.77
N GLY A 74 -22.32 -10.87 -30.59
CA GLY A 74 -21.96 -12.16 -29.99
C GLY A 74 -21.61 -12.17 -28.50
N GLY A 75 -22.22 -13.13 -27.82
CA GLY A 75 -21.60 -13.90 -26.74
C GLY A 75 -21.60 -13.25 -25.36
N ARG A 76 -22.68 -13.48 -24.61
CA ARG A 76 -22.75 -13.31 -23.15
C ARG A 76 -21.66 -14.14 -22.47
N LYS A 77 -20.46 -13.57 -22.30
CA LYS A 77 -19.43 -14.17 -21.44
C LYS A 77 -19.80 -13.86 -19.99
N LYS A 78 -19.80 -14.89 -19.15
CA LYS A 78 -19.90 -14.68 -17.70
C LYS A 78 -18.72 -13.81 -17.29
N TYR A 79 -19.02 -12.64 -16.75
CA TYR A 79 -18.01 -11.72 -16.25
C TYR A 79 -17.64 -12.11 -14.84
N GLU A 80 -16.35 -12.31 -14.64
CA GLU A 80 -15.76 -12.57 -13.34
C GLU A 80 -15.23 -11.25 -12.80
N ILE A 81 -15.77 -10.83 -11.66
CA ILE A 81 -15.42 -9.55 -11.05
C ILE A 81 -14.00 -9.65 -10.52
N HIS A 82 -13.09 -8.83 -11.06
CA HIS A 82 -11.75 -8.71 -10.51
C HIS A 82 -11.68 -7.61 -9.45
N ASP A 83 -10.80 -7.78 -8.47
CA ASP A 83 -10.48 -6.75 -7.47
C ASP A 83 -10.03 -5.43 -8.13
N GLY A 84 -9.39 -5.49 -9.30
CA GLY A 84 -8.99 -4.31 -10.07
C GLY A 84 -10.16 -3.50 -10.63
N ASP A 85 -11.35 -4.09 -10.78
CA ASP A 85 -12.54 -3.39 -11.28
C ASP A 85 -13.33 -2.70 -10.16
N ARG A 86 -12.99 -3.00 -8.90
CA ARG A 86 -13.62 -2.46 -7.68
C ARG A 86 -13.00 -1.13 -7.25
N MET A 87 -12.99 -0.18 -8.18
CA MET A 87 -12.28 1.10 -8.01
C MET A 87 -12.82 1.96 -6.85
N PHE A 88 -14.10 1.84 -6.50
CA PHE A 88 -14.68 2.58 -5.37
C PHE A 88 -14.33 1.92 -4.04
N SER A 89 -14.41 0.60 -3.92
CA SER A 89 -13.95 -0.09 -2.70
C SER A 89 -12.45 0.05 -2.48
N THR A 90 -11.64 -0.05 -3.54
CA THR A 90 -10.18 0.13 -3.46
C THR A 90 -9.75 1.57 -3.20
N SER A 91 -10.64 2.56 -3.34
CA SER A 91 -10.39 3.93 -2.94
C SER A 91 -10.29 4.11 -1.41
N SER A 92 -10.80 3.15 -0.64
CA SER A 92 -10.66 3.12 0.81
C SER A 92 -9.63 2.08 1.26
N THR A 93 -8.65 2.53 2.05
CA THR A 93 -7.69 1.61 2.71
C THR A 93 -8.34 0.74 3.78
N THR A 94 -9.53 1.11 4.26
CA THR A 94 -10.20 0.45 5.40
C THR A 94 -11.30 -0.51 4.99
N PHE A 95 -11.71 -0.50 3.72
CA PHE A 95 -12.82 -1.30 3.20
C PHE A 95 -12.69 -2.81 3.52
N LYS A 96 -11.50 -3.41 3.36
CA LYS A 96 -11.29 -4.84 3.67
C LYS A 96 -11.58 -5.17 5.13
N LYS A 97 -11.12 -4.32 6.04
CA LYS A 97 -11.38 -4.45 7.47
C LYS A 97 -12.85 -4.27 7.80
N SER A 98 -13.56 -3.44 7.06
CA SER A 98 -15.01 -3.27 7.22
C SER A 98 -15.79 -4.49 6.74
N LEU A 99 -15.36 -5.17 5.67
CA LEU A 99 -15.94 -6.46 5.28
C LEU A 99 -15.72 -7.55 6.33
N GLU A 100 -14.52 -7.64 6.89
CA GLU A 100 -14.20 -8.58 7.99
C GLU A 100 -15.10 -8.32 9.21
N LEU A 101 -15.35 -7.05 9.54
CA LEU A 101 -16.19 -6.66 10.67
C LEU A 101 -17.68 -6.99 10.44
N SER A 102 -18.13 -6.93 9.18
CA SER A 102 -19.52 -7.25 8.78
C SER A 102 -19.78 -8.74 8.57
N GLY A 103 -18.72 -9.56 8.47
CA GLY A 103 -18.84 -11.00 8.20
C GLY A 103 -19.06 -11.34 6.72
N GLU A 104 -18.84 -10.38 5.81
CA GLU A 104 -18.96 -10.53 4.34
C GLU A 104 -17.60 -10.72 3.64
N GLY A 105 -16.50 -10.82 4.41
CA GLY A 105 -15.19 -11.11 3.86
C GLY A 105 -15.15 -12.48 3.20
N GLU A 106 -14.99 -12.53 1.87
CA GLU A 106 -14.76 -13.78 1.17
C GLU A 106 -13.47 -14.44 1.67
N GLU A 107 -13.62 -15.70 2.07
CA GLU A 107 -12.59 -16.67 2.41
C GLU A 107 -11.65 -16.86 1.21
N SER A 108 -10.66 -15.99 1.05
CA SER A 108 -9.54 -16.21 0.11
C SER A 108 -8.35 -15.34 0.50
N GLY A 109 -7.46 -15.88 1.34
CA GLY A 109 -6.16 -15.27 1.61
C GLY A 109 -5.57 -15.65 2.95
N VAL A 110 -4.84 -16.78 2.99
CA VAL A 110 -3.95 -17.15 4.11
C VAL A 110 -2.90 -16.07 4.31
N GLY A 111 -2.81 -15.51 5.52
CA GLY A 111 -1.82 -14.50 5.90
C GLY A 111 -1.81 -14.21 7.40
N GLU A 112 -1.10 -15.08 8.11
CA GLU A 112 -0.53 -15.01 9.48
C GLU A 112 -0.76 -13.76 10.37
N ASP A 113 -1.13 -14.08 11.61
CA ASP A 113 -0.79 -13.39 12.87
C ASP A 113 -1.24 -11.93 13.04
N ASN A 114 -2.52 -11.73 13.36
CA ASN A 114 -2.94 -10.52 14.09
C ASN A 114 -4.06 -10.78 15.12
N SER A 115 -4.09 -11.99 15.70
CA SER A 115 -5.03 -12.38 16.76
C SER A 115 -4.61 -11.91 18.15
N ARG A 116 -3.93 -10.77 18.29
CA ARG A 116 -3.65 -10.16 19.59
C ARG A 116 -4.42 -8.85 19.70
N MET A 117 -5.39 -8.87 20.62
CA MET A 117 -6.29 -7.79 21.04
C MET A 117 -7.67 -7.76 20.36
N SER A 118 -8.42 -8.87 20.45
CA SER A 118 -9.88 -8.76 20.59
C SER A 118 -10.17 -8.21 22.00
N THR A 119 -10.11 -6.89 22.17
CA THR A 119 -10.75 -6.23 23.30
C THR A 119 -12.22 -6.03 22.93
N PRO A 120 -13.18 -6.67 23.63
CA PRO A 120 -14.59 -6.47 23.38
C PRO A 120 -14.95 -5.05 23.85
N GLY A 121 -14.99 -4.09 22.93
CA GLY A 121 -15.43 -2.72 23.25
C GLY A 121 -14.92 -1.59 22.38
N LEU A 122 -13.90 -1.81 21.53
CA LEU A 122 -13.30 -0.72 20.75
C LEU A 122 -13.31 -1.02 19.24
N THR A 123 -14.43 -0.74 18.59
CA THR A 123 -14.59 -0.73 17.12
C THR A 123 -13.98 0.56 16.54
N THR A 124 -12.69 0.77 16.75
CA THR A 124 -11.96 1.82 16.03
C THR A 124 -11.16 1.17 14.93
N VAL A 125 -11.37 1.61 13.70
CA VAL A 125 -10.59 1.17 12.55
C VAL A 125 -9.17 1.74 12.68
N ILE A 126 -8.31 0.99 13.36
CA ILE A 126 -6.88 1.29 13.43
C ILE A 126 -6.31 1.07 12.02
N VAL A 127 -5.89 2.17 11.39
CA VAL A 127 -5.12 2.16 10.15
C VAL A 127 -3.64 1.92 10.51
N PRO A 128 -2.92 1.04 9.80
CA PRO A 128 -1.48 0.92 9.99
C PRO A 128 -0.79 2.28 9.73
N PRO A 129 0.22 2.66 10.52
CA PRO A 129 0.98 3.88 10.27
C PRO A 129 1.52 3.86 8.83
N ALA A 130 1.40 4.99 8.11
CA ALA A 130 1.99 5.13 6.79
C ALA A 130 3.44 4.62 6.81
N PRO A 131 3.88 3.81 5.83
CA PRO A 131 5.26 3.35 5.77
C PRO A 131 6.15 4.59 5.66
N ARG A 132 6.78 4.97 6.78
CA ARG A 132 7.81 5.99 6.77
C ARG A 132 8.87 5.49 5.79
N ALA A 133 9.28 6.33 4.84
CA ALA A 133 10.47 6.06 4.05
C ALA A 133 11.57 5.67 5.04
N GLN A 134 12.11 4.46 4.91
CA GLN A 134 13.14 3.96 5.83
C GLN A 134 14.30 4.96 5.79
N GLU A 135 14.38 5.83 6.79
CA GLU A 135 15.57 6.64 6.98
C GLU A 135 16.71 5.68 7.25
N LEU A 136 17.61 5.55 6.27
CA LEU A 136 18.81 4.76 6.39
C LEU A 136 19.52 5.21 7.66
N THR A 137 19.79 4.27 8.57
CA THR A 137 20.52 4.57 9.81
C THR A 137 21.85 5.24 9.46
N ALA A 138 22.38 6.09 10.35
CA ALA A 138 23.64 6.80 10.10
C ALA A 138 24.79 5.87 9.63
N ALA A 139 24.79 4.61 10.11
CA ALA A 139 25.71 3.56 9.67
C ALA A 139 25.51 3.14 8.20
N GLN A 140 24.26 3.03 7.74
CA GLN A 140 23.92 2.68 6.35
C GLN A 140 24.22 3.84 5.38
N GLN A 141 23.98 5.09 5.80
CA GLN A 141 24.35 6.28 5.02
C GLN A 141 25.87 6.38 4.82
N LYS A 142 26.66 6.11 5.87
CA LYS A 142 28.12 6.06 5.77
C LYS A 142 28.60 4.98 4.79
N LYS A 143 28.02 3.78 4.86
CA LYS A 143 28.36 2.67 3.94
C LYS A 143 28.04 3.00 2.49
N ASN A 144 26.92 3.67 2.21
CA ASN A 144 26.56 4.07 0.86
C ASN A 144 27.50 5.15 0.31
N ARG A 145 27.84 6.15 1.13
CA ARG A 145 28.80 7.19 0.75
C ARG A 145 30.20 6.63 0.48
N ASP A 146 30.69 5.71 1.32
CA ASP A 146 31.99 5.05 1.09
C ASP A 146 31.98 4.19 -0.18
N ARG A 147 30.88 3.47 -0.44
CA ARG A 147 30.71 2.66 -1.66
C ARG A 147 30.71 3.53 -2.92
N GLU A 148 30.08 4.70 -2.85
CA GLU A 148 30.07 5.68 -3.94
C GLU A 148 31.45 6.30 -4.15
N TYR A 149 32.16 6.63 -3.07
CA TYR A 149 33.52 7.15 -3.14
C TYR A 149 34.48 6.16 -3.80
N GLN A 150 34.37 4.86 -3.47
CA GLN A 150 35.15 3.82 -4.14
C GLN A 150 34.78 3.66 -5.61
N ARG A 151 33.49 3.76 -5.96
CA ARG A 151 33.03 3.70 -7.36
C ARG A 151 33.60 4.86 -8.17
N LYS A 152 33.55 6.08 -7.62
CA LYS A 152 34.09 7.28 -8.25
C LYS A 152 35.61 7.24 -8.36
N LYS A 153 36.31 6.74 -7.34
CA LYS A 153 37.77 6.52 -7.38
C LYS A 153 38.16 5.53 -8.48
N ARG A 154 37.42 4.43 -8.63
CA ARG A 154 37.66 3.44 -9.71
C ARG A 154 37.36 4.00 -11.09
N ALA A 155 36.32 4.82 -11.23
CA ALA A 155 36.01 5.51 -12.48
C ALA A 155 37.08 6.53 -12.87
N ASN A 156 37.57 7.33 -11.91
CA ASN A 156 38.63 8.30 -12.15
C ASN A 156 39.96 7.63 -12.52
N ALA A 157 40.33 6.53 -11.85
CA ALA A 157 41.52 5.76 -12.20
C ALA A 157 41.43 5.14 -13.60
N ARG A 158 40.21 4.84 -14.08
CA ARG A 158 39.99 4.37 -15.46
C ARG A 158 40.05 5.51 -16.47
N ALA A 159 39.70 6.73 -16.08
CA ALA A 159 39.80 7.92 -16.92
C ALA A 159 41.25 8.43 -17.07
N THR A 160 42.12 8.20 -16.08
CA THR A 160 43.56 8.55 -16.16
C THR A 160 44.43 7.48 -16.84
N ALA A 161 43.89 6.31 -17.18
CA ALA A 161 44.63 5.21 -17.80
C ALA A 161 44.45 5.11 -19.33
N THR A 162 43.77 6.06 -19.97
CA THR A 162 43.67 6.13 -21.43
C THR A 162 44.61 7.19 -21.99
N PRO A 163 45.69 6.82 -22.69
CA PRO A 163 46.43 7.74 -23.54
C PRO A 163 45.57 8.07 -24.76
N MET A 164 45.83 9.25 -25.32
CA MET A 164 45.18 9.80 -26.50
C MET A 164 45.13 8.80 -27.66
N SER A 165 43.95 8.62 -28.25
CA SER A 165 43.79 8.34 -29.68
C SER A 165 42.48 8.97 -30.11
N GLU A 166 42.58 9.91 -31.03
CA GLU A 166 41.45 10.38 -31.82
C GLU A 166 40.91 9.21 -32.67
N ASP A 167 39.65 9.40 -33.05
CA ASP A 167 38.95 8.75 -34.17
C ASP A 167 37.91 7.64 -33.88
N ASP A 168 36.81 7.82 -34.59
CA ASP A 168 35.69 6.94 -34.94
C ASP A 168 34.66 6.43 -33.91
N SER A 169 33.50 7.09 -33.95
CA SER A 169 32.24 6.56 -34.47
C SER A 169 31.66 5.21 -33.97
N HIS A 170 30.36 5.28 -33.64
CA HIS A 170 29.36 4.20 -33.53
C HIS A 170 29.23 3.43 -32.20
N SER A 171 28.23 3.87 -31.41
CA SER A 171 27.58 3.03 -30.41
C SER A 171 26.74 1.96 -31.09
N VAL A 172 27.22 0.71 -31.10
CA VAL A 172 26.41 -0.47 -31.36
C VAL A 172 26.20 -1.27 -30.09
N THR A 173 24.94 -1.59 -29.87
CA THR A 173 24.41 -2.51 -28.87
C THR A 173 25.09 -3.88 -28.95
N SER A 174 25.59 -4.41 -27.83
CA SER A 174 25.77 -5.86 -27.71
C SER A 174 25.72 -6.32 -26.25
N SER A 175 24.72 -7.15 -26.01
CA SER A 175 24.55 -8.10 -24.92
C SER A 175 25.74 -9.07 -24.75
N GLY A 176 25.94 -9.54 -23.51
CA GLY A 176 26.86 -10.64 -23.14
C GLY A 176 27.90 -10.21 -22.10
N ARG A 177 28.28 -10.97 -21.08
CA ARG A 177 28.14 -12.39 -20.72
C ARG A 177 28.40 -12.53 -19.20
N ARG A 178 27.76 -13.50 -18.56
CA ARG A 178 28.10 -13.97 -17.18
C ARG A 178 29.53 -14.54 -17.14
N PRO A 179 30.33 -14.32 -16.08
CA PRO A 179 31.59 -15.03 -15.90
C PRO A 179 31.37 -16.42 -15.29
N THR A 180 31.84 -17.45 -16.00
CA THR A 180 31.99 -18.82 -15.50
C THR A 180 33.27 -18.91 -14.66
N LYS A 181 33.17 -19.44 -13.42
CA LYS A 181 34.35 -19.75 -12.61
C LYS A 181 34.61 -21.25 -12.67
N ARG A 182 35.55 -21.66 -13.53
CA ARG A 182 36.22 -22.97 -13.45
C ARG A 182 37.07 -22.99 -12.16
N ALA A 183 36.83 -23.96 -11.30
CA ALA A 183 37.73 -24.28 -10.19
C ALA A 183 38.96 -25.05 -10.73
N ARG A 184 40.12 -24.77 -10.14
CA ARG A 184 41.44 -25.26 -10.54
C ARG A 184 41.75 -26.61 -9.88
N LEU A 185 42.55 -27.39 -10.60
CA LEU A 185 43.36 -28.53 -10.18
C LEU A 185 44.05 -28.32 -8.82
N ALA A 186 44.15 -29.39 -8.04
CA ALA A 186 45.23 -29.61 -7.07
C ALA A 186 45.60 -31.10 -7.13
N ASP A 187 46.86 -31.35 -7.51
CA ASP A 187 47.60 -32.62 -7.38
C ASP A 187 48.28 -32.71 -5.99
N ASP A 188 48.61 -33.94 -5.59
CA ASP A 188 49.50 -34.42 -4.48
C ASP A 188 49.05 -34.11 -3.03
N ASP A 189 49.02 -35.04 -2.06
CA ASP A 189 49.79 -36.27 -1.74
C ASP A 189 48.86 -37.38 -1.18
#